data_AF-A0A2Z7CNG7-F1
#
_entry.id   AF-A0A2Z7CNG7-F1
#
_cell.length_a   1.000
_cell.length_b   1.000
_cell.length_c   1.000
_cell.angle_alpha   90.00
_cell.angle_beta   90.00
_cell.angle_gamma   90.00
#
_symmetry.space_group_name_H-M   'P 1'
#
loop_
_entity.id
_entity.type
_entity.pdbx_description
1 polymer ?
#
loop_
_entity_poly.entity_id
_entity_poly.type
_entity_poly.pdbx_seq_one_letter_code
_entity_poly.pdbx_strand_id
1 'polypeptide(L)'
;MKEGHRDLLNVLQQGSTDLQQNYDIRMLELQNEKKKLEIQQQKIALATLQEENKILYIDLNTIGEPEVRDMVRKERAKILQKRNAARDQQEHETFGNYFGDLGGSGSNLGDY
;
A
#
# COMPACT_ATOMS: atom_id res chain seq x y z
N MET A 1 2.15 54.09 27.25
CA MET A 1 1.50 53.85 25.94
C MET A 1 2.28 52.90 25.04
N LYS A 2 3.62 53.01 24.88
CA LYS A 2 4.37 52.18 23.89
C LYS A 2 4.61 50.70 24.29
N GLU A 3 4.62 50.37 25.59
CA GLU A 3 4.89 49.00 26.06
C GLU A 3 3.71 48.04 25.84
N GLY A 4 2.49 48.42 26.20
CA GLY A 4 1.31 47.56 25.99
C GLY A 4 1.04 47.20 24.53
N HIS A 5 1.45 48.04 23.57
CA HIS A 5 1.37 47.70 22.15
C HIS A 5 2.42 46.66 21.72
N ARG A 6 3.62 46.66 22.32
CA ARG A 6 4.63 45.61 22.06
C ARG A 6 4.20 44.29 22.66
N ASP A 7 3.65 44.29 23.86
CA ASP A 7 3.17 43.08 24.51
C ASP A 7 2.03 42.43 23.74
N LEU A 8 1.09 43.22 23.22
CA LEU A 8 0.01 42.71 22.38
C LEU A 8 0.52 42.07 21.08
N LEU A 9 1.51 42.68 20.41
CA LEU A 9 2.11 42.12 19.20
C LEU A 9 2.83 40.81 19.47
N ASN A 10 3.55 40.71 20.59
CA ASN A 10 4.22 39.48 21.00
C ASN A 10 3.22 38.35 21.27
N VAL A 11 2.12 38.64 21.97
CA VAL A 11 1.06 37.65 22.24
C VAL A 11 0.41 37.17 20.95
N LEU A 12 0.12 38.08 20.01
CA LEU A 12 -0.45 37.71 18.71
C LEU A 12 0.51 36.86 17.88
N GLN A 13 1.80 37.20 17.87
CA GLN A 13 2.82 36.45 17.16
C GLN A 13 3.03 35.05 17.76
N GLN A 14 3.07 34.94 19.08
CA GLN A 14 3.09 33.66 19.78
C GLN A 14 1.85 32.82 19.43
N GLY A 15 0.66 33.41 19.53
CA GLY A 15 -0.59 32.72 19.16
C GLY A 15 -0.59 32.21 17.72
N SER A 16 -0.09 33.00 16.75
CA SER A 16 0.04 32.53 15.37
C SER A 16 1.04 31.38 15.22
N THR A 17 2.14 31.41 15.97
CA THR A 17 3.18 30.38 15.93
C THR A 17 2.64 29.08 16.53
N ASP A 18 1.95 29.16 17.67
CA ASP A 18 1.35 28.03 18.37
C ASP A 18 0.27 27.37 17.50
N LEU A 19 -0.56 28.17 16.81
CA LEU A 19 -1.57 27.65 15.89
C LEU A 19 -0.93 26.89 14.71
N GLN A 20 0.14 27.43 14.13
CA GLN A 20 0.86 26.76 13.04
C GLN A 20 1.50 25.45 13.53
N GLN A 21 2.18 25.48 14.67
CA GLN A 21 2.79 24.28 15.26
C GLN A 21 1.75 23.19 15.56
N ASN A 22 0.60 23.57 16.13
CA ASN A 22 -0.49 22.64 16.39
C ASN A 22 -1.05 22.02 15.11
N TYR A 23 -1.15 22.81 14.03
CA TYR A 23 -1.54 22.29 12.72
C TYR A 23 -0.52 21.28 12.20
N ASP A 24 0.76 21.62 12.24
CA ASP A 24 1.84 20.75 11.75
C ASP A 24 1.90 19.43 12.53
N ILE A 25 1.76 19.48 13.86
CA ILE A 25 1.69 18.30 14.73
C ILE A 25 0.52 17.41 14.30
N ARG A 26 -0.67 17.98 14.14
CA ARG A 26 -1.87 17.23 13.74
C ARG A 26 -1.69 16.56 12.36
N MET A 27 -1.05 17.25 11.43
CA MET A 27 -0.76 16.68 10.11
C MET A 27 0.24 15.52 10.20
N LEU A 28 1.27 15.63 11.05
CA LEU A 28 2.21 14.54 11.30
C LEU A 28 1.54 13.33 11.97
N GLU A 29 0.65 13.56 12.94
CA GLU A 29 -0.13 12.49 13.58
C GLU A 29 -0.97 11.72 12.56
N LEU A 30 -1.69 12.43 11.68
CA LEU A 30 -2.49 11.81 10.62
C LEU A 30 -1.63 10.99 9.64
N GLN A 31 -0.46 11.51 9.26
CA GLN A 31 0.47 10.78 8.40
C GLN A 31 1.03 9.53 9.10
N ASN A 32 1.32 9.61 10.40
CA ASN A 32 1.82 8.48 11.18
C ASN A 32 0.76 7.40 11.35
N GLU A 33 -0.48 7.76 11.65
CA GLU A 33 -1.60 6.80 11.72
C GLU A 33 -1.83 6.12 10.37
N LYS A 34 -1.80 6.88 9.27
CA LYS A 34 -1.89 6.29 7.92
C LYS A 34 -0.78 5.25 7.67
N LYS A 35 0.49 5.60 7.94
CA LYS A 35 1.62 4.68 7.76
C LYS A 35 1.51 3.44 8.65
N LYS A 36 1.03 3.61 9.88
CA LYS A 36 0.84 2.50 10.82
C LYS A 36 -0.21 1.51 10.30
N LEU A 37 -1.31 2.00 9.76
CA LEU A 37 -2.34 1.17 9.12
C LEU A 37 -1.78 0.44 7.89
N GLU A 38 -1.03 1.13 7.03
CA GLU A 38 -0.37 0.51 5.87
C GLU A 38 0.58 -0.62 6.29
N ILE A 39 1.42 -0.39 7.31
CA ILE A 39 2.32 -1.41 7.86
C ILE A 39 1.54 -2.61 8.42
N GLN A 40 0.42 -2.38 9.12
CA GLN A 40 -0.42 -3.46 9.63
C GLN A 40 -1.02 -4.30 8.50
N GLN A 41 -1.52 -3.65 7.45
CA GLN A 41 -2.05 -4.34 6.27
C GLN A 41 -0.96 -5.17 5.58
N GLN A 42 0.23 -4.61 5.38
CA GLN A 42 1.37 -5.33 4.81
C GLN A 42 1.78 -6.54 5.65
N LYS A 43 1.77 -6.42 6.98
CA LYS A 43 2.06 -7.54 7.90
C LYS A 43 1.04 -8.68 7.75
N ILE A 44 -0.25 -8.35 7.67
CA ILE A 44 -1.31 -9.34 7.46
C ILE A 44 -1.14 -10.02 6.11
N ALA A 45 -0.87 -9.26 5.05
CA ALA A 45 -0.62 -9.80 3.73
C ALA A 45 0.60 -10.74 3.71
N LEU A 46 1.70 -10.35 4.35
CA LEU A 46 2.90 -11.17 4.46
C LEU A 46 2.63 -12.47 5.24
N ALA A 47 1.93 -12.40 6.37
CA ALA A 47 1.57 -13.58 7.14
C ALA A 47 0.68 -14.54 6.34
N THR A 48 -0.27 -14.00 5.58
CA THR A 48 -1.13 -14.80 4.68
C THR A 48 -0.29 -15.51 3.62
N LEU A 49 0.64 -14.80 2.98
CA LEU A 49 1.55 -15.39 1.97
C LEU A 49 2.45 -16.47 2.56
N GLN A 50 2.94 -16.27 3.79
CA GLN A 50 3.75 -17.27 4.49
C GLN A 50 2.96 -18.55 4.75
N GLU A 51 1.70 -18.44 5.19
CA GLU A 51 0.85 -19.62 5.43
C GLU A 51 0.53 -20.36 4.13
N GLU A 52 0.16 -19.63 3.07
CA GLU A 52 -0.02 -20.20 1.74
C GLU A 52 1.25 -20.92 1.25
N ASN A 53 2.43 -20.35 1.49
CA ASN A 53 3.71 -20.97 1.12
C ASN A 53 3.98 -22.27 1.88
N LYS A 54 3.61 -22.37 3.16
CA LYS A 54 3.72 -23.65 3.89
C LYS A 54 2.92 -24.73 3.18
N ILE A 55 1.67 -24.42 2.79
CA ILE A 55 0.81 -25.35 2.06
C ILE A 55 1.44 -25.77 0.73
N LEU A 56 2.05 -24.83 0.00
CA LEU A 56 2.72 -25.10 -1.28
C LEU A 56 3.99 -25.98 -1.14
N TYR A 57 4.73 -25.84 -0.04
CA TYR A 57 6.03 -26.53 0.14
C TYR A 57 5.99 -27.86 0.89
N ILE A 58 4.85 -28.24 1.50
CA ILE A 58 4.70 -29.56 2.13
C ILE A 58 5.03 -30.71 1.13
N ASP A 59 5.70 -31.76 1.55
CA ASP A 59 5.76 -32.95 0.68
C ASP A 59 4.44 -33.72 0.81
N LEU A 60 3.75 -33.94 -0.31
CA LEU A 60 2.50 -34.68 -0.29
C LEU A 60 2.72 -36.17 0.02
N ASN A 61 3.92 -36.70 -0.24
CA ASN A 61 4.26 -38.08 0.05
C ASN A 61 4.43 -38.35 1.55
N THR A 62 4.68 -37.30 2.35
CA THR A 62 4.77 -37.42 3.81
C THR A 62 3.39 -37.46 4.49
N ILE A 63 2.31 -37.18 3.75
CA ILE A 63 0.94 -37.26 4.28
C ILE A 63 0.42 -38.69 4.09
N GLY A 64 0.34 -39.46 5.17
CA GLY A 64 -0.11 -40.86 5.14
C GLY A 64 -1.56 -41.04 4.70
N GLU A 65 -2.44 -40.11 5.07
CA GLU A 65 -3.87 -40.16 4.77
C GLU A 65 -4.18 -39.65 3.35
N PRO A 66 -4.77 -40.47 2.46
CA PRO A 66 -5.08 -40.08 1.08
C PRO A 66 -6.04 -38.89 0.99
N GLU A 67 -7.04 -38.82 1.87
CA GLU A 67 -8.05 -37.75 1.87
C GLU A 67 -7.44 -36.40 2.22
N VAL A 68 -6.58 -36.35 3.24
CA VAL A 68 -5.83 -35.15 3.64
C VAL A 68 -4.87 -34.73 2.52
N ARG A 69 -4.21 -35.70 1.87
CA ARG A 69 -3.31 -35.41 0.75
C ARG A 69 -4.04 -34.76 -0.42
N ASP A 70 -5.22 -35.27 -0.78
CA ASP A 70 -6.03 -34.70 -1.85
C ASP A 70 -6.64 -33.34 -1.47
N MET A 71 -7.00 -33.13 -0.20
CA MET A 71 -7.39 -31.82 0.31
C MET A 71 -6.26 -30.80 0.13
N VAL A 72 -5.02 -31.12 0.55
CA VAL A 72 -3.87 -30.24 0.40
C VAL A 72 -3.57 -29.96 -1.08
N ARG A 73 -3.70 -30.96 -1.97
CA ARG A 73 -3.58 -30.76 -3.43
C ARG A 73 -4.59 -29.75 -3.96
N LYS A 74 -5.86 -29.88 -3.58
CA LYS A 74 -6.91 -28.94 -3.97
C LYS A 74 -6.61 -27.53 -3.47
N GLU A 75 -6.14 -27.41 -2.23
CA GLU A 75 -5.82 -26.11 -1.64
C GLU A 75 -4.65 -25.43 -2.36
N ARG A 76 -3.60 -26.19 -2.73
CA ARG A 76 -2.52 -25.68 -3.59
C ARG A 76 -3.03 -25.12 -4.91
N ALA A 77 -3.93 -25.84 -5.56
CA ALA A 77 -4.49 -25.41 -6.83
C ALA A 77 -5.23 -24.07 -6.69
N LYS A 78 -6.02 -23.90 -5.62
CA LYS A 78 -6.69 -22.62 -5.32
C LYS A 78 -5.70 -21.49 -5.06
N ILE A 79 -4.65 -21.74 -4.28
CA ILE A 79 -3.61 -20.73 -3.97
C ILE A 79 -2.92 -20.26 -5.26
N LEU A 80 -2.53 -21.20 -6.13
CA LEU A 80 -1.91 -20.86 -7.42
C LEU A 80 -2.86 -20.09 -8.33
N GLN A 81 -4.13 -20.50 -8.40
CA GLN A 81 -5.15 -19.78 -9.17
C GLN A 81 -5.33 -18.33 -8.68
N LYS A 82 -5.43 -18.13 -7.36
CA LYS A 82 -5.55 -16.80 -6.75
C LYS A 82 -4.32 -15.93 -7.05
N ARG A 83 -3.11 -16.49 -6.99
CA ARG A 83 -1.86 -15.78 -7.30
C ARG A 83 -1.75 -15.41 -8.77
N ASN A 84 -2.17 -16.29 -9.67
CA ASN A 84 -2.19 -16.00 -11.11
C ASN A 84 -3.19 -14.88 -11.43
N ALA A 85 -4.42 -14.95 -10.89
CA ALA A 85 -5.41 -13.89 -11.07
C ALA A 85 -4.93 -12.53 -10.53
N ALA A 86 -4.22 -12.51 -9.40
CA ALA A 86 -3.63 -11.28 -8.86
C ALA A 86 -2.49 -10.73 -9.73
N ARG A 87 -1.69 -11.60 -10.37
CA ARG A 87 -0.67 -11.18 -11.34
C ARG A 87 -1.29 -10.57 -12.59
N ASP A 88 -2.33 -11.20 -13.14
CA ASP A 88 -3.01 -10.71 -14.35
C ASP A 88 -3.63 -9.32 -14.11
N GLN A 89 -4.17 -9.06 -12.91
CA GLN A 89 -4.67 -7.72 -12.52
C GLN A 89 -3.55 -6.68 -12.40
N GLN A 90 -2.41 -7.05 -11.81
CA GLN A 90 -1.26 -6.14 -11.70
C GLN A 90 -0.66 -5.80 -13.07
N GLU A 91 -0.58 -6.75 -13.99
CA GLU A 91 -0.14 -6.47 -15.36
C GLU A 91 -1.10 -5.52 -16.07
N HIS A 92 -2.41 -5.71 -15.95
CA HIS A 92 -3.40 -4.85 -16.60
C HIS A 92 -3.38 -3.39 -16.10
N GLU A 93 -3.14 -3.17 -14.80
CA GLU A 93 -2.98 -1.82 -14.22
C GLU A 93 -1.63 -1.19 -14.59
N THR A 94 -0.57 -2.00 -14.68
CA THR A 94 0.78 -1.52 -15.00
C THR A 94 0.90 -1.14 -16.48
N PHE A 95 0.34 -1.94 -17.40
CA PHE A 95 0.34 -1.63 -18.83
C PHE A 95 -0.56 -0.45 -19.20
N GLY A 96 -1.68 -0.22 -18.51
CA GLY A 96 -2.56 0.93 -18.75
C GLY A 96 -1.89 2.29 -18.54
N ASN A 97 -0.90 2.37 -17.64
CA ASN A 97 -0.16 3.60 -17.34
C ASN A 97 0.90 3.95 -18.40
N TYR A 98 1.37 3.01 -19.22
CA TYR A 98 2.33 3.29 -20.30
C TYR A 98 1.67 3.84 -21.57
N PHE A 99 0.38 3.54 -21.80
CA PHE A 99 -0.34 3.96 -22.99
C PHE A 99 -1.29 5.14 -22.77
N GLY A 100 -1.54 5.55 -21.52
CA GLY A 100 -2.42 6.67 -21.18
C GLY A 100 -1.95 8.06 -21.65
N ASP A 101 -0.65 8.21 -21.93
CA ASP A 101 -0.04 9.48 -22.42
C ASP A 101 0.16 9.50 -23.95
N LEU A 102 -0.17 8.41 -24.65
CA LEU A 102 -0.10 8.35 -26.12
C LEU A 102 -1.37 8.90 -26.80
N GLY A 103 -2.30 9.47 -26.03
CA GLY A 103 -3.48 10.20 -26.51
C GLY A 103 -3.21 11.64 -26.95
N GLY A 104 -1.95 12.02 -27.13
CA GLY A 104 -1.58 13.28 -27.76
C GLY A 104 -1.68 13.19 -29.27
N SER A 105 -2.75 13.75 -29.84
CA SER A 105 -2.87 14.12 -31.26
C SER A 105 -1.60 14.84 -31.74
N GLY A 106 -0.64 14.08 -32.27
CA GLY A 106 0.62 14.58 -32.81
C GLY A 106 1.03 13.73 -33.99
N SER A 107 0.54 14.10 -35.17
CA SER A 107 0.94 13.56 -36.46
C SER A 107 2.44 13.80 -36.67
N ASN A 108 3.29 12.90 -36.16
CA ASN A 108 4.72 12.91 -36.44
C ASN A 108 5.32 11.51 -36.23
N LEU A 109 4.80 10.54 -36.98
CA LEU A 109 5.60 9.36 -37.31
C LEU A 109 6.52 9.80 -38.46
N GLY A 110 7.81 9.96 -38.15
CA GLY A 110 8.83 10.26 -39.14
C GLY A 110 8.90 9.13 -40.16
N ASP A 111 8.96 9.52 -41.43
CA ASP A 111 9.14 8.61 -42.55
C ASP A 111 10.43 7.79 -42.34
N TYR A 112 10.27 6.47 -42.23
CA TYR A 112 11.34 5.49 -42.41
C TYR A 112 10.98 4.60 -43.60
#